data_AF-A0A0F9WDJ7-F1
#
_entry.id   AF-A0A0F9WDJ7-F1
#
_cell.length_a   1.000
_cell.length_b   1.000
_cell.length_c   1.000
_cell.angle_alpha   90.00
_cell.angle_beta   90.00
_cell.angle_gamma   90.00
#
_symmetry.space_group_name_H-M   'P 1'
#
loop_
_entity.id
_entity.type
_entity.pdbx_description
1 polymer ?
#
loop_
_entity_poly.entity_id
_entity_poly.type
_entity_poly.pdbx_seq_one_letter_code
_entity_poly.pdbx_strand_id
1 'polypeptide(L)'
;MSSTGAIFLLVAAIAVVVGLCVYAWSLRKEVSRREAFRRDEDKRAKQNSLDNLDYVASALVQEQVDITEGAWRCKVLLEIIDPSLTERAQFQAFAEHYRRTRHLKTHSARQQLSPRERMQEDKERLAVEDEMRKEVLEAAKAVLEWRSQGPNVLH
;
A
#
# COMPACT_ATOMS: atom_id res chain seq x y z
N MET A 1 58.69 30.71 8.73
CA MET A 1 58.03 29.64 7.95
C MET A 1 58.38 29.84 6.48
N SER A 2 58.97 28.87 5.80
CA SER A 2 59.40 29.05 4.40
C SER A 2 58.16 29.09 3.49
N SER A 3 58.09 30.10 2.60
CA SER A 3 56.96 30.30 1.67
C SER A 3 56.64 29.05 0.85
N THR A 4 57.64 28.23 0.55
CA THR A 4 57.50 26.94 -0.14
C THR A 4 56.64 25.94 0.63
N GLY A 5 56.82 25.82 1.96
CA GLY A 5 56.03 24.89 2.78
C GLY A 5 54.56 25.31 2.86
N ALA A 6 54.28 26.62 2.92
CA ALA A 6 52.93 27.15 2.89
C ALA A 6 52.22 26.84 1.55
N ILE A 7 52.92 26.95 0.42
CA ILE A 7 52.39 26.60 -0.90
C ILE A 7 52.06 25.11 -0.98
N PHE A 8 52.94 24.22 -0.49
CA PHE A 8 52.67 22.78 -0.47
C PHE A 8 51.42 22.43 0.36
N LEU A 9 51.27 23.01 1.54
CA LEU A 9 50.08 22.81 2.38
C LEU A 9 48.81 23.34 1.72
N LEU A 10 48.88 24.48 1.04
CA LEU A 10 47.76 25.05 0.30
C LEU A 10 47.32 24.11 -0.84
N VAL A 11 48.26 23.62 -1.65
CA VAL A 11 47.96 22.69 -2.74
C VAL A 11 47.37 21.38 -2.20
N ALA A 12 47.93 20.83 -1.12
CA ALA A 12 47.39 19.64 -0.48
C ALA A 12 45.97 19.86 0.05
N ALA A 13 45.70 21.00 0.70
CA ALA A 13 44.37 21.36 1.18
C ALA A 13 43.37 21.49 0.02
N ILE A 14 43.75 22.16 -1.08
CA ILE A 14 42.92 22.27 -2.29
C ILE A 14 42.63 20.89 -2.87
N ALA A 15 43.64 20.02 -2.98
CA ALA A 15 43.46 18.67 -3.51
C ALA A 15 42.46 17.85 -2.67
N VAL A 16 42.55 17.94 -1.34
CA VAL A 16 41.59 17.30 -0.42
C VAL A 16 40.17 17.87 -0.62
N VAL A 17 40.03 19.20 -0.69
CA VAL A 17 38.73 19.85 -0.90
C VAL A 17 38.12 19.42 -2.24
N VAL A 18 38.91 19.41 -3.33
CA VAL A 18 38.45 18.96 -4.64
C VAL A 18 38.02 17.50 -4.61
N GLY A 19 38.79 16.62 -3.97
CA GLY A 19 38.45 15.20 -3.80
C GLY A 19 37.12 15.01 -3.06
N LEU A 20 36.91 15.76 -1.97
CA LEU A 20 35.67 15.75 -1.21
C LEU A 20 34.48 16.29 -2.03
N CYS A 21 34.67 17.35 -2.82
CA CYS A 21 33.63 17.88 -3.70
C CYS A 21 33.20 16.87 -4.77
N VAL A 22 34.16 16.17 -5.40
CA VAL A 22 33.87 15.12 -6.38
C VAL A 22 33.11 13.96 -5.74
N TYR A 23 33.52 13.54 -4.55
CA TYR A 23 32.84 12.49 -3.80
C TYR A 23 31.42 12.89 -3.38
N ALA A 24 31.24 14.11 -2.86
CA ALA A 24 29.93 14.62 -2.49
C ALA A 24 28.98 14.71 -3.70
N TRP A 25 29.50 15.11 -4.87
CA TRP A 25 28.72 15.15 -6.10
C TRP A 25 28.31 13.75 -6.58
N SER A 26 29.23 12.76 -6.55
CA SER A 26 28.90 11.39 -6.93
C SER A 26 27.85 10.77 -6.00
N LEU A 27 27.95 11.03 -4.69
CA LEU A 27 26.99 10.56 -3.70
C LEU A 27 25.60 11.19 -3.91
N ARG A 28 25.52 12.51 -4.18
CA ARG A 28 24.25 13.18 -4.50
C ARG A 28 23.59 12.58 -5.74
N LYS A 29 24.37 12.26 -6.78
CA LYS A 29 23.86 11.64 -8.00
C LYS A 29 23.26 10.25 -7.71
N GLU A 30 23.95 9.45 -6.90
CA GLU A 30 23.49 8.11 -6.49
C GLU A 30 22.20 8.18 -5.66
N VAL A 31 22.12 9.10 -4.68
CA VAL A 31 20.91 9.32 -3.87
C VAL A 31 19.73 9.74 -4.76
N SER A 32 19.94 10.71 -5.66
CA SER A 32 18.90 11.17 -6.59
C SER A 32 18.39 10.04 -7.49
N ARG A 33 19.28 9.18 -7.99
CA ARG A 33 18.90 8.00 -8.79
C ARG A 33 18.04 7.02 -7.98
N ARG A 34 18.41 6.73 -6.73
CA ARG A 34 17.65 5.83 -5.85
C ARG A 34 16.29 6.41 -5.51
N GLU A 35 16.21 7.70 -5.21
CA GLU A 35 14.94 8.38 -4.96
C GLU A 35 14.03 8.41 -6.19
N ALA A 36 14.59 8.62 -7.38
CA ALA A 36 13.83 8.54 -8.62
C ALA A 36 13.27 7.13 -8.85
N PHE A 37 14.10 6.10 -8.65
CA PHE A 37 13.66 4.70 -8.75
C PHE A 37 12.56 4.36 -7.75
N ARG A 38 12.73 4.72 -6.47
CA ARG A 38 11.71 4.51 -5.44
C ARG A 38 10.40 5.21 -5.78
N ARG A 39 10.46 6.46 -6.24
CA ARG A 39 9.26 7.20 -6.67
C ARG A 39 8.56 6.55 -7.86
N ASP A 40 9.31 5.98 -8.81
CA ASP A 40 8.74 5.26 -9.95
C ASP A 40 8.05 3.96 -9.50
N GLU A 41 8.70 3.19 -8.63
CA GLU A 41 8.13 1.96 -8.06
C GLU A 41 6.86 2.25 -7.23
N ASP A 42 6.88 3.28 -6.38
CA ASP A 42 5.71 3.70 -5.60
C ASP A 42 4.55 4.12 -6.52
N LYS A 43 4.83 4.85 -7.60
CA LYS A 43 3.82 5.22 -8.60
C LYS A 43 3.24 4.00 -9.30
N ARG A 44 4.08 3.05 -9.71
CA ARG A 44 3.65 1.80 -10.34
C ARG A 44 2.81 0.96 -9.39
N ALA A 45 3.23 0.83 -8.14
CA ALA A 45 2.48 0.11 -7.12
C ALA A 45 1.09 0.72 -6.93
N LYS A 46 0.99 2.05 -6.83
CA LYS A 46 -0.30 2.75 -6.74
C LYS A 46 -1.16 2.54 -7.98
N GLN A 47 -0.60 2.65 -9.18
CA GLN A 47 -1.36 2.44 -10.41
C GLN A 47 -1.87 1.00 -10.53
N ASN A 48 -1.02 0.02 -10.28
CA ASN A 48 -1.42 -1.39 -10.27
C ASN A 48 -2.49 -1.66 -9.21
N SER A 49 -2.40 -1.01 -8.05
CA SER A 49 -3.43 -1.13 -7.01
C SER A 49 -4.75 -0.51 -7.43
N LEU A 50 -4.76 0.62 -8.14
CA LEU A 50 -5.97 1.20 -8.71
C LEU A 50 -6.63 0.26 -9.71
N ASP A 51 -5.85 -0.30 -10.64
CA ASP A 51 -6.37 -1.22 -11.65
C ASP A 51 -6.91 -2.51 -11.01
N ASN A 52 -6.19 -3.08 -10.04
CA ASN A 52 -6.65 -4.23 -9.26
C ASN A 52 -7.90 -3.93 -8.44
N LEU A 53 -8.03 -2.71 -7.93
CA LEU A 53 -9.21 -2.29 -7.17
C LEU A 53 -10.46 -2.28 -8.06
N ASP A 54 -10.34 -1.83 -9.31
CA ASP A 54 -11.44 -1.87 -10.29
C ASP A 54 -11.93 -3.31 -10.52
N TYR A 55 -10.99 -4.26 -10.70
CA TYR A 55 -11.33 -5.67 -10.88
C TYR A 55 -12.00 -6.29 -9.66
N VAL A 56 -11.45 -6.07 -8.46
CA VAL A 56 -11.98 -6.66 -7.22
C VAL A 56 -13.34 -6.06 -6.87
N ALA A 57 -13.49 -4.74 -6.95
CA ALA A 57 -14.76 -4.08 -6.68
C ALA A 57 -15.84 -4.53 -7.67
N SER A 58 -15.49 -4.68 -8.96
CA SER A 58 -16.42 -5.22 -9.97
C SER A 58 -16.83 -6.66 -9.68
N ALA A 59 -15.87 -7.53 -9.38
CA ALA A 59 -16.15 -8.94 -9.03
C ALA A 59 -17.03 -9.04 -7.78
N LEU A 60 -16.79 -8.18 -6.78
CA LEU A 60 -17.57 -8.13 -5.55
C LEU A 60 -19.01 -7.68 -5.79
N VAL A 61 -19.22 -6.62 -6.58
CA VAL A 61 -20.56 -6.16 -6.99
C VAL A 61 -21.30 -7.22 -7.82
N GLN A 62 -20.58 -7.97 -8.65
CA GLN A 62 -21.13 -9.07 -9.44
C GLN A 62 -21.26 -10.38 -8.65
N GLU A 63 -20.94 -10.37 -7.35
CA GLU A 63 -20.98 -11.54 -6.45
C GLU A 63 -20.15 -12.74 -6.98
N GLN A 64 -19.06 -12.46 -7.70
CA GLN A 64 -18.12 -13.45 -8.23
C GLN A 64 -17.01 -13.81 -7.23
N VAL A 65 -16.98 -13.16 -6.08
CA VAL A 65 -16.04 -13.38 -4.98
C VAL A 65 -16.77 -13.29 -3.65
N ASP A 66 -16.32 -14.05 -2.65
CA ASP A 66 -16.86 -14.00 -1.30
C ASP A 66 -16.72 -12.58 -0.70
N ILE A 67 -17.69 -12.18 0.11
CA ILE A 67 -17.74 -10.86 0.75
C ILE A 67 -16.48 -10.60 1.57
N THR A 68 -16.03 -11.60 2.36
CA THR A 68 -14.81 -11.47 3.16
C THR A 68 -13.57 -11.22 2.30
N GLU A 69 -13.38 -12.02 1.25
CA GLU A 69 -12.19 -11.91 0.40
C GLU A 69 -12.18 -10.58 -0.36
N GLY A 70 -13.31 -10.22 -0.98
CA GLY A 70 -13.45 -8.95 -1.68
C GLY A 70 -13.22 -7.75 -0.77
N ALA A 71 -13.83 -7.75 0.44
CA ALA A 71 -13.67 -6.66 1.39
C ALA A 71 -12.21 -6.49 1.85
N TRP A 72 -11.52 -7.59 2.15
CA TRP A 72 -10.11 -7.54 2.57
C TRP A 72 -9.21 -7.02 1.47
N ARG A 73 -9.41 -7.48 0.22
CA ARG A 73 -8.63 -7.03 -0.93
C ARG A 73 -8.87 -5.56 -1.22
N CYS A 74 -10.12 -5.10 -1.23
CA CYS A 74 -10.45 -3.68 -1.37
C CYS A 74 -9.78 -2.83 -0.28
N LYS A 75 -9.87 -3.25 0.99
CA LYS A 75 -9.23 -2.55 2.13
C LYS A 75 -7.72 -2.37 1.89
N VAL A 76 -7.02 -3.46 1.58
CA VAL A 76 -5.55 -3.43 1.39
C VAL A 76 -5.16 -2.59 0.18
N LEU A 77 -5.89 -2.71 -0.94
CA LEU A 77 -5.63 -1.92 -2.14
C LEU A 77 -5.81 -0.42 -1.89
N LEU A 78 -6.87 -0.04 -1.17
CA LEU A 78 -7.11 1.35 -0.76
C LEU A 78 -5.96 1.88 0.11
N GLU A 79 -5.46 1.10 1.09
CA GLU A 79 -4.31 1.53 1.92
C GLU A 79 -3.01 1.72 1.14
N ILE A 80 -2.75 0.88 0.11
CA ILE A 80 -1.57 1.03 -0.75
C ILE A 80 -1.68 2.32 -1.58
N ILE A 81 -2.87 2.65 -2.05
CA ILE A 81 -3.12 3.87 -2.84
C ILE A 81 -2.93 5.09 -1.94
N ASP A 82 -3.70 5.16 -0.85
CA ASP A 82 -3.64 6.19 0.18
C ASP A 82 -4.37 5.69 1.44
N PRO A 83 -3.68 5.58 2.60
CA PRO A 83 -4.28 5.11 3.85
C PRO A 83 -5.57 5.84 4.26
N SER A 84 -5.67 7.15 3.98
CA SER A 84 -6.84 7.97 4.32
C SER A 84 -8.12 7.54 3.58
N LEU A 85 -8.00 6.81 2.46
CA LEU A 85 -9.16 6.31 1.74
C LEU A 85 -9.97 5.34 2.59
N THR A 86 -9.32 4.47 3.37
CA THR A 86 -10.03 3.51 4.23
C THR A 86 -10.79 4.16 5.38
N GLU A 87 -10.47 5.41 5.71
CA GLU A 87 -11.15 6.21 6.73
C GLU A 87 -12.36 6.97 6.15
N ARG A 88 -12.48 7.06 4.82
CA ARG A 88 -13.64 7.71 4.19
C ARG A 88 -14.90 6.90 4.48
N ALA A 89 -15.96 7.57 4.90
CA ALA A 89 -17.23 6.95 5.28
C ALA A 89 -17.76 5.96 4.22
N GLN A 90 -17.65 6.30 2.94
CA GLN A 90 -18.10 5.48 1.82
C GLN A 90 -17.28 4.18 1.59
N PHE A 91 -16.07 4.07 2.17
CA PHE A 91 -15.20 2.88 2.06
C PHE A 91 -14.99 2.15 3.40
N GLN A 92 -15.50 2.73 4.49
CA GLN A 92 -15.24 2.26 5.86
C GLN A 92 -15.74 0.84 6.12
N ALA A 93 -16.77 0.39 5.39
CA ALA A 93 -17.30 -0.98 5.49
C ALA A 93 -16.24 -2.05 5.25
N PHE A 94 -15.26 -1.81 4.37
CA PHE A 94 -14.15 -2.74 4.15
C PHE A 94 -13.24 -2.88 5.36
N ALA A 95 -12.90 -1.75 6.00
CA ALA A 95 -12.07 -1.72 7.19
C ALA A 95 -12.78 -2.36 8.38
N GLU A 96 -14.09 -2.10 8.53
CA GLU A 96 -14.91 -2.68 9.58
C GLU A 96 -15.08 -4.20 9.41
N HIS A 97 -15.38 -4.66 8.19
CA HIS A 97 -15.45 -6.09 7.89
C HIS A 97 -14.11 -6.78 8.20
N TYR A 98 -13.00 -6.18 7.80
CA TYR A 98 -11.65 -6.68 8.13
C TYR A 98 -11.44 -6.74 9.65
N ARG A 99 -11.79 -5.69 10.40
CA ARG A 99 -11.65 -5.65 11.86
C ARG A 99 -12.42 -6.77 12.56
N ARG A 100 -13.62 -7.10 12.05
CA ARG A 100 -14.48 -8.15 12.58
C ARG A 100 -14.06 -9.57 12.20
N THR A 101 -13.18 -9.75 11.22
CA THR A 101 -12.83 -11.08 10.70
C THR A 101 -11.33 -11.40 10.76
N ARG A 102 -10.46 -10.41 11.05
CA ARG A 102 -8.99 -10.56 11.08
C ARG A 102 -8.46 -11.58 12.10
N HIS A 103 -9.23 -11.93 13.13
CA HIS A 103 -8.83 -12.91 14.14
C HIS A 103 -9.10 -14.35 13.71
N LEU A 104 -9.93 -14.55 12.68
CA LEU A 104 -10.22 -15.87 12.13
C LEU A 104 -8.98 -16.46 11.49
N LYS A 105 -8.75 -17.76 11.66
CA LYS A 105 -7.52 -18.39 11.19
C LYS A 105 -7.59 -18.62 9.68
N THR A 106 -6.53 -18.24 8.99
CA THR A 106 -6.36 -18.44 7.55
C THR A 106 -5.18 -19.38 7.26
N HIS A 107 -5.08 -19.86 6.03
CA HIS A 107 -3.97 -20.67 5.53
C HIS A 107 -3.54 -21.81 6.48
N SER A 108 -2.26 -21.84 6.88
CA SER A 108 -1.67 -22.89 7.72
C SER A 108 -2.27 -22.94 9.13
N ALA A 109 -2.63 -21.78 9.70
CA ALA A 109 -3.27 -21.72 11.02
C ALA A 109 -4.66 -22.38 11.02
N ARG A 110 -5.38 -22.29 9.88
CA ARG A 110 -6.68 -22.95 9.69
C ARG A 110 -6.56 -24.48 9.63
N GLN A 111 -5.45 -25.01 9.11
CA GLN A 111 -5.23 -26.46 9.02
C GLN A 111 -5.02 -27.09 10.40
N GLN A 112 -4.53 -26.32 11.37
CA GLN A 112 -4.30 -26.77 12.74
C GLN A 112 -5.58 -26.83 13.58
N LEU A 113 -6.69 -26.31 13.05
CA LEU A 113 -7.98 -26.36 13.73
C LEU A 113 -8.60 -27.74 13.70
N SER A 114 -9.19 -28.13 14.82
CA SER A 114 -10.12 -29.25 14.87
C SER A 114 -11.34 -28.97 13.99
N PRO A 115 -12.06 -30.02 13.52
CA PRO A 115 -13.28 -29.85 12.74
C PRO A 115 -14.33 -28.98 13.44
N ARG A 116 -14.43 -29.06 14.78
CA ARG A 116 -15.38 -28.24 15.56
C ARG A 116 -15.00 -26.77 15.56
N GLU A 117 -13.73 -26.45 15.74
CA GLU A 117 -13.25 -25.06 15.72
C GLU A 117 -13.40 -24.45 14.32
N ARG A 118 -13.07 -25.19 13.24
CA ARG A 118 -13.30 -24.72 11.87
C ARG A 118 -14.75 -24.38 11.62
N MET A 119 -15.67 -25.27 12.02
CA MET A 119 -17.10 -25.04 11.86
C MET A 119 -17.56 -23.80 12.66
N GLN A 120 -16.99 -23.55 13.85
CA GLN A 120 -17.31 -22.37 14.63
C GLN A 120 -16.82 -21.08 13.95
N GLU A 121 -15.57 -21.06 13.47
CA GLU A 121 -15.02 -19.92 12.72
C GLU A 121 -15.77 -19.69 11.39
N ASP A 122 -16.24 -20.75 10.73
CA ASP A 122 -17.04 -20.63 9.51
C ASP A 122 -18.41 -20.01 9.78
N LYS A 123 -19.07 -20.39 10.87
CA LYS A 123 -20.32 -19.76 11.29
C LYS A 123 -20.13 -18.29 11.61
N GLU A 124 -19.05 -17.95 12.32
CA GLU A 124 -18.72 -16.56 12.64
C GLU A 124 -18.46 -15.75 11.36
N ARG A 125 -17.68 -16.30 10.42
CA ARG A 125 -17.44 -15.64 9.13
C ARG A 125 -18.76 -15.38 8.39
N LEU A 126 -19.59 -16.40 8.24
CA LEU A 126 -20.87 -16.29 7.52
C LEU A 126 -21.82 -15.28 8.19
N ALA A 127 -21.83 -15.22 9.52
CA ALA A 127 -22.64 -14.23 10.25
C ALA A 127 -22.18 -12.80 9.96
N VAL A 128 -20.87 -12.54 10.00
CA VAL A 128 -20.32 -11.20 9.65
C VAL A 128 -20.58 -10.88 8.18
N GLU A 129 -20.38 -11.85 7.28
CA GLU A 129 -20.65 -11.66 5.85
C GLU A 129 -22.11 -11.29 5.61
N ASP A 130 -23.07 -11.98 6.23
CA ASP A 130 -24.49 -11.69 6.05
C ASP A 130 -24.89 -10.32 6.62
N GLU A 131 -24.41 -10.00 7.83
CA GLU A 131 -24.67 -8.71 8.47
C GLU A 131 -24.12 -7.52 7.66
N MET A 132 -22.93 -7.67 7.10
CA MET A 132 -22.22 -6.58 6.44
C MET A 132 -22.32 -6.61 4.91
N ARG A 133 -22.95 -7.63 4.31
CA ARG A 133 -23.03 -7.83 2.86
C ARG A 133 -23.46 -6.56 2.15
N LYS A 134 -24.57 -5.97 2.60
CA LYS A 134 -25.12 -4.76 1.98
C LYS A 134 -24.12 -3.60 2.03
N GLU A 135 -23.53 -3.33 3.19
CA GLU A 135 -22.60 -2.23 3.39
C GLU A 135 -21.32 -2.39 2.56
N VAL A 136 -20.79 -3.61 2.49
CA VAL A 136 -19.61 -3.95 1.69
C VAL A 136 -19.90 -3.79 0.20
N LEU A 137 -21.07 -4.23 -0.29
CA LEU A 137 -21.45 -4.07 -1.69
C LEU A 137 -21.68 -2.60 -2.06
N GLU A 138 -22.29 -1.81 -1.18
CA GLU A 138 -22.43 -0.36 -1.40
C GLU A 138 -21.07 0.34 -1.41
N ALA A 139 -20.13 -0.05 -0.53
CA ALA A 139 -18.77 0.46 -0.57
C ALA A 139 -18.05 0.09 -1.89
N ALA A 140 -18.28 -1.12 -2.41
CA ALA A 140 -17.72 -1.55 -3.70
C ALA A 140 -18.28 -0.74 -4.87
N LYS A 141 -19.58 -0.44 -4.88
CA LYS A 141 -20.18 0.47 -5.86
C LYS A 141 -19.61 1.89 -5.75
N ALA A 142 -19.46 2.40 -4.53
CA ALA A 142 -18.86 3.71 -4.29
C ALA A 142 -17.41 3.76 -4.78
N VAL A 143 -16.66 2.66 -4.70
CA VAL A 143 -15.31 2.56 -5.29
C VAL A 143 -15.37 2.71 -6.80
N LEU A 144 -16.26 1.98 -7.48
CA LEU A 144 -16.39 2.07 -8.94
C LEU A 144 -16.84 3.46 -9.41
N GLU A 145 -17.76 4.08 -8.68
CA GLU A 145 -18.18 5.46 -8.93
C GLU A 145 -17.02 6.44 -8.74
N TRP A 146 -16.30 6.33 -7.62
CA TRP A 146 -15.11 7.14 -7.35
C TRP A 146 -14.05 6.96 -8.45
N ARG A 147 -13.84 5.74 -8.93
CA ARG A 147 -12.90 5.43 -10.03
C ARG A 147 -13.35 6.02 -11.37
N SER A 148 -14.66 6.09 -11.63
CA SER A 148 -15.21 6.67 -12.86
C SER A 148 -15.01 8.19 -12.98
N GLN A 149 -14.79 8.90 -11.86
CA GLN A 149 -14.55 10.34 -11.83
C GLN A 149 -13.13 10.73 -12.32
N GLY A 150 -12.30 9.74 -12.66
CA GLY A 150 -11.00 9.95 -13.31
C GLY A 150 -9.85 10.28 -12.34
N PRO A 151 -8.63 10.59 -12.82
CA PRO A 151 -7.45 10.75 -11.97
C PRO A 151 -7.46 11.94 -10.99
N ASN A 152 -8.45 12.85 -11.08
CA ASN A 152 -8.55 14.03 -10.22
C ASN A 152 -9.03 13.76 -8.79
N VAL A 153 -9.50 12.55 -8.47
CA VAL A 153 -10.12 12.29 -7.14
C VAL A 153 -9.12 12.00 -6.01
N LEU A 154 -7.83 11.96 -6.32
CA LEU A 154 -6.73 11.84 -5.36
C LEU A 154 -6.19 13.22 -4.91
N HIS A 155 -6.82 14.32 -5.35
CA HIS A 155 -6.45 15.70 -5.04
C HIS A 155 -7.58 16.46 -4.35
#